data_AF-Q9MZI7-F1
#
_entry.id   AF-Q9MZI7-F1
#
_cell.length_a   1.000
_cell.length_b   1.000
_cell.length_c   1.000
_cell.angle_alpha   90.00
_cell.angle_beta   90.00
_cell.angle_gamma   90.00
#
_symmetry.space_group_name_H-M   'P 1'
#
loop_
_entity.id
_entity.type
_entity.pdbx_description
1 polymer ?
#
loop_
_entity_poly.entity_id
_entity_poly.type
_entity_poly.pdbx_seq_one_letter_code
_entity_poly.pdbx_strand_id
1 'polypeptide(L)'
;ERTDGALLVNAMFFKPHWDEKFHHKMVDNRGFMVTRSYTVGVTMMHRTGLYNYYDDEKEKLQMVEMPLAHKLSSLIIIMPHHVEPLERLEKLLTKEQLKTWMGKMQKKAVAISLPKGVVEVTH
;
A
#
# COMPACT_ATOMS: atom_id res chain seq x y z
N GLU A 1 -41.15 -2.06 -6.31
CA GLU A 1 -40.03 -1.43 -7.02
C GLU A 1 -39.73 -2.27 -8.26
N ARG A 2 -39.54 -1.66 -9.44
CA ARG A 2 -39.23 -2.41 -10.67
C ARG A 2 -37.71 -2.48 -10.84
N THR A 3 -37.19 -3.68 -11.07
CA THR A 3 -35.75 -3.99 -11.20
C THR A 3 -35.32 -4.16 -12.67
N ASP A 4 -35.96 -3.43 -13.58
CA ASP A 4 -35.84 -3.55 -15.05
C ASP A 4 -34.88 -2.52 -15.68
N GLY A 5 -34.15 -1.76 -14.87
CA GLY A 5 -33.13 -0.81 -15.34
C GLY A 5 -31.86 -1.49 -15.89
N ALA A 6 -31.07 -0.73 -16.65
CA ALA A 6 -29.76 -1.19 -17.14
C ALA A 6 -28.71 -1.17 -16.02
N LEU A 7 -27.85 -2.19 -15.98
CA LEU A 7 -26.76 -2.31 -15.03
C LEU A 7 -25.42 -2.26 -15.77
N LEU A 8 -24.51 -1.39 -15.31
CA LEU A 8 -23.12 -1.37 -15.76
C LEU A 8 -22.27 -2.11 -14.73
N VAL A 9 -21.68 -3.23 -15.13
CA VAL A 9 -20.82 -4.05 -14.28
C VAL A 9 -19.40 -4.01 -14.84
N ASN A 10 -18.43 -3.65 -13.99
CA ASN A 10 -17.01 -3.72 -14.31
C ASN A 10 -16.33 -4.75 -13.39
N ALA A 11 -15.70 -5.76 -13.99
CA ALA A 11 -14.97 -6.80 -13.28
C ALA A 11 -13.47 -6.66 -13.57
N MET A 12 -12.64 -6.65 -12.53
CA MET A 12 -11.19 -6.45 -12.63
C MET A 12 -10.43 -7.46 -11.78
N PHE A 13 -9.29 -7.92 -12.28
CA PHE A 13 -8.29 -8.66 -11.51
C PHE A 13 -6.93 -8.00 -11.70
N PHE A 14 -6.35 -7.48 -10.61
CA PHE A 14 -5.06 -6.84 -10.62
C PHE A 14 -4.10 -7.54 -9.65
N LYS A 15 -2.96 -8.00 -10.16
CA LYS A 15 -1.90 -8.64 -9.36
C LYS A 15 -0.56 -7.99 -9.70
N PRO A 16 0.00 -7.13 -8.83
CA PRO A 16 1.28 -6.49 -9.10
C PRO A 16 2.40 -7.54 -9.20
N HIS A 17 3.20 -7.43 -10.27
CA HIS A 17 4.42 -8.22 -10.41
C HIS A 17 5.60 -7.35 -10.01
N TRP A 18 6.25 -7.64 -8.88
CA TRP A 18 7.38 -6.87 -8.38
C TRP A 18 8.60 -6.99 -9.31
N ASP A 19 9.33 -5.89 -9.52
CA ASP A 19 10.63 -5.91 -10.23
C ASP A 19 11.63 -6.81 -9.49
N GLU A 20 11.65 -6.67 -8.17
CA GLU A 20 12.42 -7.53 -7.26
C GLU A 20 11.47 -8.33 -6.37
N LYS A 21 11.39 -9.64 -6.61
CA LYS A 21 10.44 -10.53 -5.93
C LYS A 21 10.72 -10.70 -4.43
N PHE A 22 9.64 -10.91 -3.67
CA PHE A 22 9.69 -11.45 -2.32
C PHE A 22 10.12 -12.93 -2.37
N HIS A 23 10.88 -13.37 -1.36
CA HIS A 23 11.22 -14.79 -1.24
C HIS A 23 10.00 -15.58 -0.76
N HIS A 24 9.65 -16.69 -1.42
CA HIS A 24 8.41 -17.43 -1.17
C HIS A 24 8.29 -17.98 0.27
N LYS A 25 9.41 -18.21 0.96
CA LYS A 25 9.45 -18.62 2.38
C LYS A 25 9.42 -17.46 3.38
N MET A 26 9.59 -16.21 2.92
CA MET A 26 9.55 -15.02 3.79
C MET A 26 8.10 -14.58 3.98
N VAL A 27 7.28 -15.49 4.51
CA VAL A 27 5.84 -15.34 4.70
C VAL A 27 5.47 -15.95 6.04
N ASP A 28 4.78 -15.20 6.91
CA ASP A 28 4.34 -15.66 8.23
C ASP A 28 2.98 -15.06 8.62
N ASN A 29 2.42 -15.47 9.77
CA ASN A 29 1.17 -14.92 10.28
C ASN A 29 1.43 -13.78 11.27
N ARG A 30 0.72 -12.66 11.11
CA ARG A 30 0.84 -11.44 11.94
C ARG A 30 -0.54 -10.88 12.29
N GLY A 31 -0.59 -10.04 13.31
CA GLY A 31 -1.74 -9.19 13.58
C GLY A 31 -1.71 -7.93 12.70
N PHE A 32 -2.82 -7.62 12.05
CA PHE A 32 -3.08 -6.35 11.38
C PHE A 32 -4.03 -5.51 12.24
N MET A 33 -3.54 -4.37 12.73
CA MET A 33 -4.35 -3.47 13.55
C MET A 33 -5.28 -2.65 12.67
N VAL A 34 -6.56 -3.04 12.63
CA VAL A 34 -7.61 -2.28 11.94
C VAL A 34 -7.88 -0.98 12.70
N THR A 35 -7.91 -1.06 14.03
CA THR A 35 -7.88 0.08 14.95
C THR A 35 -6.96 -0.26 16.12
N ARG A 36 -6.74 0.69 17.04
CA ARG A 36 -5.93 0.42 18.26
C ARG A 36 -6.53 -0.65 19.18
N SER A 37 -7.85 -0.87 19.11
CA SER A 37 -8.57 -1.84 19.93
C SER A 37 -8.98 -3.10 19.17
N TYR A 38 -8.78 -3.16 17.85
CA TYR A 38 -9.23 -4.26 17.00
C TYR A 38 -8.12 -4.73 16.05
N THR A 39 -7.72 -5.99 16.20
CA THR A 39 -6.65 -6.63 15.42
C THR A 39 -7.17 -7.90 14.77
N VAL A 40 -6.84 -8.09 13.50
CA VAL A 40 -7.19 -9.30 12.73
C VAL A 40 -5.93 -10.08 12.36
N GLY A 41 -6.02 -11.41 12.33
CA GLY A 41 -4.91 -12.25 11.86
C GLY A 41 -4.80 -12.21 10.34
N VAL A 42 -3.61 -11.96 9.81
CA VAL A 42 -3.32 -11.95 8.37
C VAL A 42 -2.01 -12.69 8.09
N THR A 43 -1.86 -13.21 6.88
CA THR A 43 -0.55 -13.62 6.37
C THR A 43 0.21 -12.38 5.89
N MET A 44 1.44 -12.17 6.33
CA MET A 44 2.34 -11.12 5.83
C MET A 44 3.46 -11.71 4.97
N MET A 45 3.96 -10.91 4.02
CA MET A 45 5.17 -11.18 3.24
C MET A 45 6.24 -10.12 3.56
N HIS A 46 7.50 -10.56 3.61
CA HIS A 46 8.62 -9.73 4.08
C HIS A 46 9.75 -9.65 3.06
N ARG A 47 10.34 -8.45 2.91
CA ARG A 47 11.52 -8.24 2.07
C ARG A 47 12.31 -7.02 2.53
N THR A 48 13.62 -7.20 2.69
CA THR A 48 14.56 -6.08 2.80
C THR A 48 15.21 -5.84 1.45
N GLY A 49 15.28 -4.57 1.02
CA GLY A 49 15.88 -4.20 -0.26
C GLY A 49 16.13 -2.69 -0.36
N LEU A 50 16.67 -2.26 -1.49
CA LEU A 50 16.82 -0.83 -1.79
C LEU A 50 15.55 -0.31 -2.46
N TYR A 51 14.88 0.64 -1.81
CA TYR A 51 13.65 1.26 -2.30
C TYR A 51 13.77 2.78 -2.24
N ASN A 52 13.09 3.47 -3.15
CA ASN A 52 12.81 4.89 -2.93
C ASN A 52 11.89 4.99 -1.71
N TYR A 53 12.30 5.80 -0.74
CA TYR A 53 11.63 5.95 0.55
C TYR A 53 11.68 7.41 1.00
N TYR A 54 10.60 7.85 1.62
CA TYR A 54 10.49 9.15 2.26
C TYR A 54 9.78 8.99 3.60
N ASP A 55 10.27 9.71 4.61
CA ASP A 55 9.73 9.76 5.95
C ASP A 55 9.46 11.24 6.26
N ASP A 56 8.21 11.57 6.52
CA ASP A 56 7.79 12.91 6.89
C ASP A 56 7.53 12.97 8.39
N GLU A 57 8.56 13.34 9.16
CA GLU A 57 8.43 13.47 10.62
C GLU A 57 7.42 14.55 11.03
N LYS A 58 7.20 15.57 10.17
CA LYS A 58 6.26 16.67 10.44
C LYS A 58 4.82 16.20 10.25
N GLU A 59 4.52 15.56 9.13
CA GLU A 59 3.18 15.03 8.82
C GLU A 59 2.94 13.61 9.35
N LYS A 60 3.94 13.03 10.01
CA LYS A 60 3.92 11.70 10.64
C LYS A 60 3.48 10.59 9.69
N LEU A 61 4.06 10.55 8.49
CA LEU A 61 3.78 9.53 7.48
C LEU A 61 5.05 9.04 6.81
N GLN A 62 4.99 7.81 6.33
CA GLN A 62 6.03 7.18 5.53
C GLN A 62 5.51 6.83 4.15
N MET A 63 6.40 6.90 3.17
CA MET A 63 6.13 6.58 1.78
C MET A 63 7.21 5.67 1.22
N VAL A 64 6.80 4.65 0.48
CA VAL A 64 7.70 3.75 -0.23
C VAL A 64 7.22 3.53 -1.66
N GLU A 65 8.14 3.56 -2.60
CA GLU A 65 7.89 3.22 -4.00
C GLU A 65 8.45 1.81 -4.26
N MET A 66 7.57 0.93 -4.74
CA MET A 66 7.88 -0.45 -5.08
C MET A 66 7.75 -0.65 -6.59
N PRO A 67 8.87 -0.70 -7.33
CA PRO A 67 8.83 -0.90 -8.77
C PRO A 67 8.19 -2.24 -9.15
N LEU A 68 7.35 -2.21 -10.19
CA LEU A 68 6.80 -3.40 -10.85
C LEU A 68 7.73 -3.86 -11.98
N ALA A 69 7.45 -5.03 -12.54
CA ALA A 69 8.27 -5.74 -13.50
C ALA A 69 8.86 -4.82 -14.58
N HIS A 70 10.18 -4.91 -14.78
CA HIS A 70 10.93 -4.13 -15.75
C HIS A 70 10.87 -2.61 -15.52
N LYS A 71 10.45 -2.19 -14.33
CA LYS A 71 10.30 -0.78 -13.91
C LYS A 71 9.39 0.03 -14.85
N LEU A 72 8.42 -0.63 -15.49
CA LEU A 72 7.43 0.02 -16.37
C LEU A 72 6.42 0.85 -15.58
N SER A 73 6.19 0.48 -14.33
CA SER A 73 5.31 1.17 -13.39
C SER A 73 5.76 0.86 -11.96
N SER A 74 5.20 1.58 -10.99
CA SER A 74 5.50 1.41 -9.57
C SER A 74 4.21 1.41 -8.76
N LEU A 75 4.21 0.65 -7.66
CA LEU A 75 3.19 0.75 -6.62
C LEU A 75 3.73 1.65 -5.50
N ILE A 76 3.00 2.71 -5.16
CA ILE A 76 3.36 3.64 -4.08
C ILE A 76 2.46 3.34 -2.88
N ILE A 77 3.07 3.16 -1.71
CA ILE A 77 2.36 2.96 -0.45
C ILE A 77 2.62 4.17 0.43
N ILE A 78 1.54 4.73 0.98
CA ILE A 78 1.56 5.87 1.90
C ILE A 78 0.91 5.39 3.20
N MET A 79 1.60 5.51 4.33
CA MET A 79 1.13 4.98 5.60
C MET A 79 1.42 5.97 6.74
N PRO A 80 0.47 6.25 7.65
CA PRO A 80 0.77 7.00 8.87
C PRO A 80 1.74 6.26 9.79
N HIS A 81 2.47 6.97 10.65
CA HIS A 81 3.39 6.36 11.63
C HIS A 81 2.66 5.57 12.73
N HIS A 82 1.43 5.94 13.02
CA HIS A 82 0.63 5.34 14.09
C HIS A 82 -0.69 4.85 13.52
N VAL A 83 -1.28 3.85 14.17
CA VAL A 83 -2.64 3.41 13.84
C VAL A 83 -3.61 4.56 14.12
N GLU A 84 -4.16 5.10 13.05
CA GLU A 84 -5.16 6.17 13.00
C GLU A 84 -6.09 5.97 11.79
N PRO A 85 -7.32 6.51 11.81
CA PRO A 85 -8.15 6.61 10.61
C PRO A 85 -7.43 7.38 9.50
N LEU A 86 -7.62 6.96 8.25
CA LEU A 86 -6.91 7.56 7.11
C LEU A 86 -7.37 8.97 6.74
N GLU A 87 -8.48 9.47 7.31
CA GLU A 87 -9.11 10.76 6.96
C GLU A 87 -8.10 11.94 6.94
N ARG A 88 -7.20 12.02 7.93
CA ARG A 88 -6.16 13.06 7.97
C ARG A 88 -5.20 12.95 6.79
N LEU A 89 -4.78 11.74 6.46
CA LEU A 89 -3.85 11.48 5.36
C LEU A 89 -4.52 11.67 4.00
N GLU A 90 -5.79 11.30 3.86
CA GLU A 90 -6.59 11.53 2.66
C GLU A 90 -6.76 13.02 2.36
N LYS A 91 -6.92 13.87 3.38
CA LYS A 91 -6.95 15.33 3.22
C LYS A 91 -5.62 15.91 2.68
N LEU A 92 -4.50 15.25 2.95
CA LEU A 92 -3.19 15.63 2.42
C LEU A 92 -2.95 15.08 1.01
N LEU A 93 -3.69 14.05 0.60
CA LEU A 93 -3.47 13.34 -0.66
C LEU A 93 -4.01 14.12 -1.87
N THR A 94 -3.25 15.13 -2.29
CA THR A 94 -3.47 15.85 -3.55
C THR A 94 -2.44 15.46 -4.59
N LYS A 95 -2.71 15.75 -5.87
CA LYS A 95 -1.77 15.49 -6.97
C LYS A 95 -0.44 16.25 -6.76
N GLU A 96 -0.52 17.49 -6.29
CA GLU A 96 0.61 18.38 -6.03
C GLU A 96 1.43 17.89 -4.84
N GLN A 97 0.76 17.44 -3.78
CA GLN A 97 1.41 16.91 -2.59
C GLN A 97 2.08 15.57 -2.90
N LEU A 98 1.44 14.69 -3.67
CA LEU A 98 2.04 13.44 -4.13
C LEU A 98 3.30 13.70 -4.96
N LYS A 99 3.27 14.66 -5.89
CA LYS A 99 4.45 15.07 -6.66
C LYS A 99 5.56 15.59 -5.75
N THR A 100 5.21 16.37 -4.73
CA THR A 100 6.15 16.89 -3.74
C THR A 100 6.81 15.76 -2.95
N TRP A 101 6.03 14.81 -2.44
CA TRP A 101 6.56 13.67 -1.70
C TRP A 101 7.46 12.79 -2.57
N MET A 102 7.04 12.45 -3.80
CA MET A 102 7.86 11.68 -4.73
C MET A 102 9.21 12.34 -5.00
N GLY A 103 9.25 13.66 -5.16
CA GLY A 103 10.49 14.42 -5.36
C GLY A 103 11.44 14.42 -4.14
N LYS A 104 10.94 14.09 -2.95
CA LYS A 104 11.73 13.97 -1.72
C LYS A 104 12.21 12.54 -1.42
N MET A 105 11.72 11.54 -2.15
CA MET A 105 12.11 10.14 -1.92
C MET A 105 13.58 9.93 -2.28
N GLN A 106 14.25 9.10 -1.49
CA GLN A 106 15.64 8.72 -1.71
C GLN A 106 15.77 7.20 -1.64
N LYS A 107 16.68 6.61 -2.42
CA LYS A 107 16.99 5.18 -2.31
C LYS A 107 17.59 4.87 -0.94
N LYS A 108 16.90 4.04 -0.16
CA LYS A 108 17.34 3.58 1.17
C LYS A 108 17.13 2.08 1.32
N ALA A 109 17.89 1.46 2.22
CA ALA A 109 17.62 0.09 2.64
C ALA A 109 16.34 0.10 3.51
N VAL A 110 15.29 -0.57 3.06
CA VAL A 110 13.99 -0.63 3.74
C VAL A 110 13.55 -2.08 3.91
N ALA A 111 13.09 -2.42 5.11
CA ALA A 111 12.46 -3.70 5.42
C ALA A 111 10.94 -3.57 5.27
N ILE A 112 10.40 -4.04 4.16
CA ILE A 112 8.98 -3.98 3.84
C ILE A 112 8.27 -5.23 4.37
N SER A 113 7.13 -5.02 5.04
CA SER A 113 6.19 -6.08 5.44
C SER A 113 4.79 -5.70 4.98
N LEU A 114 4.14 -6.55 4.18
CA LEU A 114 2.82 -6.29 3.61
C LEU A 114 1.87 -7.46 3.85
N PRO A 115 0.57 -7.22 4.11
CA PRO A 115 -0.44 -8.27 4.02
C PRO A 115 -0.39 -8.96 2.65
N LYS A 116 -0.44 -10.29 2.66
CA LYS A 116 -0.42 -11.14 1.47
C LYS A 116 -1.77 -11.83 1.33
N GLY A 117 -2.54 -11.42 0.34
CA GLY A 117 -3.85 -11.99 0.05
C GLY A 117 -4.51 -11.34 -1.16
N VAL A 118 -5.74 -11.77 -1.45
CA VAL A 118 -6.63 -11.08 -2.39
C VAL A 118 -7.51 -10.14 -1.57
N VAL A 119 -7.64 -8.90 -2.01
CA VAL A 119 -8.60 -7.95 -1.47
C VAL A 119 -9.72 -7.81 -2.49
N GLU A 120 -10.94 -8.14 -2.09
CA GLU A 120 -12.14 -8.05 -2.93
C GLU A 120 -12.97 -6.85 -2.48
N VAL A 121 -13.37 -6.00 -3.43
CA VAL A 121 -14.17 -4.80 -3.19
C VAL A 121 -15.22 -4.70 -4.28
N THR A 122 -16.49 -4.56 -3.87
CA THR A 122 -17.63 -4.30 -4.73
C THR A 122 -18.34 -3.07 -4.17
N HIS A 123 -18.61 -2.08 -5.03
CA HIS A 123 -19.31 -0.85 -4.69
C HIS A 123 -20.76 -0.89 -5.17
#